data_AF-A0A2N5CJZ8-F1
#
_entry.id   AF-A0A2N5CJZ8-F1
#
_cell.length_a   1.000
_cell.length_b   1.000
_cell.length_c   1.000
_cell.angle_alpha   90.00
_cell.angle_beta   90.00
_cell.angle_gamma   90.00
#
_symmetry.space_group_name_H-M   'P 1'
#
loop_
_entity.id
_entity.type
_entity.pdbx_description
1 polymer ?
#
loop_
_entity_poly.entity_id
_entity_poly.type
_entity_poly.pdbx_seq_one_letter_code
_entity_poly.pdbx_strand_id
1 'polypeptide(L)'
;MSDHPRFTVSRSMVMLLPEQPFLDWIQAVDPDPVPTLTLTDVRDDASVFLLPAEVADTPENAMRWVEKRWRAFFEFMLGEWFDDSSWPENLSLAMFREWFTVRFHSMVWDMAPDAPLEYEDWDDEEDDDAPTFLH
;
A
#
# COMPACT_ATOMS: atom_id res chain seq x y z
N MET A 1 -3.43 -2.66 -31.03
CA MET A 1 -3.10 -3.55 -29.89
C MET A 1 -4.32 -4.43 -29.64
N SER A 2 -4.15 -5.66 -29.17
CA SER A 2 -5.30 -6.50 -28.81
C SER A 2 -5.76 -6.10 -27.42
N ASP A 3 -7.05 -5.84 -27.22
CA ASP A 3 -7.62 -5.49 -25.90
C ASP A 3 -7.70 -6.68 -24.92
N HIS A 4 -7.01 -7.78 -25.22
CA HIS A 4 -7.05 -9.02 -24.43
C HIS A 4 -5.74 -9.21 -23.67
N PRO A 5 -5.78 -9.60 -22.39
CA PRO A 5 -4.59 -9.84 -21.59
C PRO A 5 -3.79 -11.01 -22.17
N ARG A 6 -2.50 -10.79 -22.46
CA ARG A 6 -1.63 -11.78 -23.11
C ARG A 6 -0.36 -12.10 -22.33
N PHE A 7 0.24 -11.11 -21.67
CA PHE A 7 1.50 -11.27 -20.97
C PHE A 7 1.33 -10.94 -19.50
N THR A 8 2.13 -11.59 -18.66
CA THR A 8 2.20 -11.29 -17.23
C THR A 8 3.58 -10.75 -16.88
N VAL A 9 3.62 -9.92 -15.85
CA VAL A 9 4.87 -9.49 -15.22
C VAL A 9 5.33 -10.62 -14.29
N SER A 10 6.63 -10.92 -14.23
CA SER A 10 7.21 -11.98 -13.36
C SER A 10 7.20 -11.62 -11.85
N ARG A 11 6.12 -10.98 -11.39
CA ARG A 11 5.89 -10.43 -10.06
C ARG A 11 4.50 -10.88 -9.63
N SER A 12 4.34 -11.20 -8.35
CA SER A 12 3.02 -11.26 -7.72
C SER A 12 2.70 -9.88 -7.14
N MET A 13 1.48 -9.69 -6.65
CA MET A 13 1.11 -8.45 -5.98
C MET A 13 0.41 -8.72 -4.65
N VAL A 14 0.59 -7.79 -3.72
CA VAL A 14 -0.25 -7.67 -2.53
C VAL A 14 -0.85 -6.27 -2.46
N MET A 15 -2.08 -6.19 -1.99
CA MET A 15 -2.76 -4.95 -1.65
C MET A 15 -2.97 -4.93 -0.14
N LEU A 16 -2.66 -3.82 0.50
CA LEU A 16 -2.96 -3.59 1.91
C LEU A 16 -4.28 -2.82 1.99
N LEU A 17 -5.35 -3.51 2.36
CA LEU A 17 -6.65 -2.88 2.54
C LEU A 17 -6.74 -2.35 3.98
N PRO A 18 -6.87 -1.03 4.18
CA PRO A 18 -7.10 -0.48 5.51
C PRO A 18 -8.38 -1.03 6.13
N GLU A 19 -8.39 -1.26 7.44
CA GLU A 19 -9.55 -1.65 8.23
C GLU A 19 -10.02 -0.49 9.10
N GLN A 20 -11.16 -0.65 9.77
CA GLN A 20 -11.76 0.40 10.61
C GLN A 20 -10.77 1.07 11.59
N PRO A 21 -9.86 0.34 12.29
CA PRO A 21 -8.91 0.98 13.18
C PRO A 21 -7.97 1.99 12.52
N PHE A 22 -7.64 1.82 11.23
CA PHE A 22 -6.82 2.78 10.50
C PHE A 22 -7.61 4.05 10.18
N LEU A 23 -8.87 3.93 9.77
CA LEU A 23 -9.74 5.10 9.60
C LEU A 23 -9.95 5.84 10.92
N ASP A 24 -10.18 5.11 12.00
CA ASP A 24 -10.36 5.69 13.34
C ASP A 24 -9.11 6.47 13.77
N TRP A 25 -7.91 5.97 13.43
CA TRP A 25 -6.67 6.69 13.66
C TRP A 25 -6.58 7.96 12.81
N ILE A 26 -6.83 7.89 11.49
CA ILE A 26 -6.83 9.06 10.60
C ILE A 26 -7.72 10.17 11.19
N GLN A 27 -8.97 9.83 11.51
CA GLN A 27 -9.94 10.80 12.06
C GLN A 27 -9.54 11.35 13.44
N ALA A 28 -8.74 10.61 14.22
CA ALA A 28 -8.35 11.01 15.56
C ALA A 28 -7.14 11.96 15.58
N VAL A 29 -6.24 11.85 14.60
CA VAL A 29 -5.01 12.66 14.55
C VAL A 29 -5.14 13.86 13.62
N ASP A 30 -6.08 13.83 12.69
CA ASP A 30 -6.37 14.95 11.79
C ASP A 30 -6.82 16.20 12.57
N PRO A 31 -6.14 17.35 12.44
CA PRO A 31 -6.55 18.60 13.07
C PRO A 31 -7.84 19.19 12.47
N ASP A 32 -8.22 18.81 11.25
CA ASP A 32 -9.47 19.23 10.57
C ASP A 32 -10.17 18.01 9.93
N PRO A 33 -10.66 17.06 10.76
CA PRO A 33 -11.13 15.77 10.29
C PRO A 33 -12.35 15.93 9.39
N VAL A 34 -12.30 15.33 8.19
CA VAL A 34 -13.44 15.29 7.28
C VAL A 34 -14.51 14.32 7.80
N PRO A 35 -15.66 14.79 8.31
CA PRO A 35 -16.62 13.93 9.02
C PRO A 35 -17.32 12.91 8.12
N THR A 36 -17.25 13.12 6.80
CA THR A 36 -17.82 12.24 5.79
C THR A 36 -16.83 11.23 5.25
N LEU A 37 -15.55 11.26 5.67
CA LEU A 37 -14.55 10.28 5.24
C LEU A 37 -14.96 8.90 5.74
N THR A 38 -15.14 7.97 4.81
CA THR A 38 -15.55 6.60 5.11
C THR A 38 -14.41 5.62 4.87
N LEU A 39 -14.56 4.40 5.42
CA LEU A 39 -13.61 3.32 5.16
C LEU A 39 -13.57 2.93 3.68
N THR A 40 -14.66 3.15 2.94
CA THR A 40 -14.70 2.94 1.49
C THR A 40 -13.80 3.95 0.78
N ASP A 41 -13.82 5.22 1.21
CA ASP A 41 -13.00 6.27 0.60
C ASP A 41 -11.51 6.00 0.85
N VAL A 42 -11.14 5.62 2.08
CA VAL A 42 -9.76 5.22 2.44
C VAL A 42 -9.30 3.97 1.69
N ARG A 43 -10.22 3.14 1.19
CA ARG A 43 -9.92 1.93 0.41
C ARG A 43 -9.93 2.14 -1.10
N ASP A 44 -10.46 3.26 -1.58
CA ASP A 44 -10.71 3.46 -3.02
C ASP A 44 -9.39 3.43 -3.82
N ASP A 45 -8.34 4.02 -3.26
CA ASP A 45 -6.98 4.00 -3.81
C ASP A 45 -5.98 3.30 -2.86
N ALA A 46 -6.33 2.08 -2.43
CA ALA A 46 -5.48 1.31 -1.53
C ALA A 46 -4.14 0.94 -2.15
N SER A 47 -3.04 1.13 -1.41
CA SER A 47 -1.69 0.89 -1.88
C SER A 47 -1.43 -0.58 -2.27
N VAL A 48 -0.73 -0.75 -3.39
CA VAL A 48 -0.42 -2.02 -4.02
C VAL A 48 1.08 -2.19 -4.18
N PHE A 49 1.58 -3.38 -3.89
CA PHE A 49 3.00 -3.68 -3.90
C PHE A 49 3.28 -4.92 -4.75
N LEU A 50 4.26 -4.81 -5.66
CA LEU A 50 4.77 -5.94 -6.42
C LEU A 50 5.78 -6.73 -5.60
N LEU A 51 5.62 -8.05 -5.56
CA LEU A 51 6.48 -8.97 -4.82
C LEU A 51 7.24 -9.90 -5.78
N PRO A 52 8.41 -10.42 -5.36
CA PRO A 52 9.11 -11.45 -6.12
C PRO A 52 8.26 -12.72 -6.22
N ALA A 53 7.86 -13.10 -7.45
CA ALA A 53 6.98 -14.26 -7.68
C ALA A 53 7.56 -15.59 -7.17
N GLU A 54 8.89 -15.73 -7.19
CA GLU A 54 9.62 -16.91 -6.70
C GLU A 54 9.48 -17.11 -5.17
N VAL A 55 9.19 -16.04 -4.42
CA VAL A 55 9.12 -16.06 -2.95
C VAL A 55 7.68 -15.91 -2.46
N ALA A 56 6.85 -15.19 -3.19
CA ALA A 56 5.44 -14.92 -2.89
C ALA A 56 4.54 -15.56 -3.95
N ASP A 57 4.55 -16.89 -3.99
CA ASP A 57 3.81 -17.74 -4.94
C ASP A 57 2.44 -18.20 -4.40
N THR A 58 2.26 -18.21 -3.08
CA THR A 58 0.98 -18.52 -2.40
C THR A 58 0.54 -17.38 -1.47
N PRO A 59 -0.75 -17.30 -1.12
CA PRO A 59 -1.23 -16.33 -0.12
C PRO A 59 -0.45 -16.39 1.20
N GLU A 60 -0.11 -17.60 1.68
CA GLU A 60 0.61 -17.78 2.95
C GLU A 60 2.07 -17.31 2.84
N ASN A 61 2.72 -17.59 1.71
CA ASN A 61 4.10 -17.16 1.48
C ASN A 61 4.18 -15.63 1.29
N ALA A 62 3.24 -15.05 0.55
CA ALA A 62 3.09 -13.60 0.43
C ALA A 62 2.85 -12.95 1.80
N MET A 63 1.92 -13.48 2.59
CA MET A 63 1.65 -12.99 3.95
C MET A 63 2.91 -13.04 4.82
N ARG A 64 3.64 -14.16 4.83
CA ARG A 64 4.91 -14.26 5.58
C ARG A 64 5.95 -13.26 5.09
N TRP A 65 5.99 -12.98 3.79
CA TRP A 65 6.92 -12.02 3.22
C TRP A 65 6.62 -10.59 3.67
N VAL A 66 5.33 -10.22 3.67
CA VAL A 66 4.82 -8.94 4.19
C VAL A 66 5.05 -8.85 5.69
N GLU A 67 4.68 -9.87 6.46
CA GLU A 67 4.83 -9.86 7.92
C GLU A 67 6.28 -9.80 8.38
N LYS A 68 7.25 -10.30 7.61
CA LYS A 68 8.68 -10.10 7.92
C LYS A 68 9.12 -8.64 7.77
N ARG A 69 8.35 -7.85 7.04
CA ARG A 69 8.60 -6.44 6.69
C ARG A 69 7.47 -5.52 7.14
N TRP A 70 6.64 -6.01 8.07
CA TRP A 70 5.38 -5.34 8.46
C TRP A 70 5.61 -3.89 8.86
N ARG A 71 6.75 -3.60 9.52
CA ARG A 71 7.06 -2.27 10.01
C ARG A 71 7.24 -1.27 8.86
N ALA A 72 8.01 -1.62 7.84
CA ALA A 72 8.22 -0.75 6.68
C ALA A 72 6.91 -0.51 5.91
N PHE A 73 6.08 -1.55 5.77
CA PHE A 73 4.74 -1.40 5.19
C PHE A 73 3.85 -0.50 6.03
N PHE A 74 3.88 -0.64 7.36
CA PHE A 74 3.06 0.15 8.24
C PHE A 74 3.48 1.62 8.21
N GLU A 75 4.78 1.89 8.34
CA GLU A 75 5.33 3.25 8.29
C GLU A 75 5.03 3.92 6.94
N PHE A 76 5.14 3.19 5.82
CA PHE A 76 4.69 3.69 4.52
C PHE A 76 3.21 4.07 4.53
N MET A 77 2.31 3.16 4.94
CA MET A 77 0.87 3.44 4.97
C MET A 77 0.49 4.61 5.89
N LEU A 78 1.19 4.80 7.01
CA LEU A 78 0.96 5.94 7.90
C LEU A 78 1.46 7.25 7.25
N GLY A 79 2.62 7.21 6.60
CA GLY A 79 3.27 8.34 5.94
C GLY A 79 2.50 8.91 4.75
N GLU A 80 1.66 8.10 4.09
CA GLU A 80 0.76 8.56 3.04
C GLU A 80 -0.27 9.58 3.54
N TRP A 81 -0.56 9.60 4.84
CA TRP A 81 -1.56 10.46 5.47
C TRP A 81 -0.95 11.54 6.35
N PHE A 82 -0.05 11.18 7.27
CA PHE A 82 0.53 12.12 8.22
C PHE A 82 2.01 11.86 8.47
N ASP A 83 2.72 12.89 8.91
CA ASP A 83 4.10 12.78 9.35
C ASP A 83 4.25 11.91 10.61
N ASP A 84 5.51 11.57 10.92
CA ASP A 84 5.88 10.68 12.03
C ASP A 84 5.49 11.23 13.41
N SER A 85 5.20 12.52 13.53
CA SER A 85 4.78 13.16 14.78
C SER A 85 3.37 12.75 15.21
N SER A 86 2.54 12.31 14.25
CA SER A 86 1.15 11.90 14.47
C SER A 86 0.98 10.37 14.57
N TRP A 87 2.07 9.63 14.38
CA TRP A 87 2.02 8.17 14.40
C TRP A 87 1.84 7.62 15.83
N PRO A 88 1.25 6.43 15.98
CA PRO A 88 1.19 5.77 17.29
C PRO A 88 2.59 5.52 17.86
N GLU A 89 2.81 5.84 19.15
CA GLU A 89 4.13 5.74 19.80
C GLU A 89 4.77 4.35 19.71
N ASN A 90 3.96 3.28 19.69
CA ASN A 90 4.44 1.90 19.67
C ASN A 90 3.77 1.11 18.55
N LEU A 91 4.42 1.06 17.39
CA LEU A 91 4.01 0.19 16.29
C LEU A 91 4.28 -1.28 16.64
N SER A 92 3.35 -2.17 16.29
CA SER A 92 3.51 -3.62 16.46
C SER A 92 2.90 -4.42 15.31
N LEU A 93 3.40 -5.64 15.08
CA LEU A 93 2.83 -6.55 14.09
C LEU A 93 1.36 -6.90 14.39
N ALA A 94 0.98 -6.95 15.67
CA ALA A 94 -0.42 -7.19 16.06
C ALA A 94 -1.31 -6.05 15.58
N MET A 95 -0.89 -4.80 15.80
CA MET A 95 -1.59 -3.62 15.32
C MET A 95 -1.67 -3.61 13.79
N PHE A 96 -0.58 -3.91 13.09
CA PHE A 96 -0.58 -4.03 11.63
C PHE A 96 -1.63 -5.03 11.12
N ARG A 97 -1.75 -6.20 11.77
CA ARG A 97 -2.75 -7.23 11.40
C ARG A 97 -4.19 -6.81 11.70
N GLU A 98 -4.42 -5.95 12.69
CA GLU A 98 -5.73 -5.40 13.01
C GLU A 98 -6.12 -4.27 12.05
N TRP A 99 -5.13 -3.54 11.56
CA TRP A 99 -5.31 -2.34 10.75
C TRP A 99 -5.35 -2.62 9.26
N PHE A 100 -4.77 -3.73 8.80
CA PHE A 100 -4.71 -4.06 7.38
C PHE A 100 -5.09 -5.50 7.10
N THR A 101 -5.93 -5.65 6.09
CA THR A 101 -6.16 -6.92 5.43
C THR A 101 -5.25 -7.03 4.20
N VAL A 102 -4.40 -8.07 4.18
CA VAL A 102 -3.54 -8.37 3.03
C VAL A 102 -4.33 -9.15 1.97
N ARG A 103 -4.41 -8.64 0.75
CA ARG A 103 -4.95 -9.34 -0.43
C ARG A 103 -3.83 -9.71 -1.38
N PHE A 104 -3.78 -10.97 -1.78
CA PHE A 104 -2.74 -11.50 -2.66
C PHE A 104 -3.29 -11.86 -4.03
N HIS A 105 -2.55 -11.51 -5.08
CA HIS A 105 -2.78 -12.02 -6.43
C HIS A 105 -1.47 -12.56 -7.01
N SER A 106 -1.52 -13.80 -7.50
CA SER A 106 -0.33 -14.51 -8.01
C SER A 106 0.12 -14.07 -9.40
N MET A 107 -0.76 -13.43 -10.18
CA MET A 107 -0.49 -13.04 -11.56
C MET A 107 -0.91 -11.60 -11.81
N VAL A 108 0.04 -10.80 -12.29
CA VAL A 108 -0.18 -9.42 -12.73
C VAL A 108 -0.08 -9.40 -14.26
N TRP A 109 -1.16 -9.00 -14.93
CA TRP A 109 -1.22 -8.95 -16.39
C TRP A 109 -0.80 -7.58 -16.89
N ASP A 110 0.12 -7.57 -17.85
CA ASP A 110 0.59 -6.36 -18.51
C ASP A 110 -0.27 -6.07 -19.75
N MET A 111 -1.01 -4.97 -19.70
CA MET A 111 -1.88 -4.50 -20.78
C MET A 111 -1.17 -3.52 -21.72
N ALA A 112 0.07 -3.13 -21.42
CA ALA A 112 0.91 -2.26 -22.25
C ALA A 112 2.30 -2.87 -22.49
N PRO A 113 2.41 -4.14 -22.95
CA PRO A 113 3.69 -4.86 -23.07
C PRO A 113 4.65 -4.26 -24.13
N ASP A 114 4.16 -3.36 -24.97
CA ASP A 114 4.96 -2.63 -25.95
C ASP A 114 5.67 -1.40 -25.32
N ALA A 115 5.32 -1.02 -24.09
CA ALA A 115 5.98 0.00 -23.29
C ALA A 115 6.80 -0.64 -22.16
N PRO A 116 8.03 -0.15 -21.86
CA PRO A 116 8.81 -0.66 -20.74
C PRO A 116 8.17 -0.27 -19.39
N LEU A 117 8.46 -1.06 -18.35
CA LEU A 117 8.20 -0.64 -16.97
C LEU A 117 9.23 0.42 -16.58
N GLU A 118 8.74 1.60 -16.19
CA GLU A 118 9.55 2.70 -15.67
C GLU A 118 9.44 2.72 -14.14
N TYR A 119 10.51 3.16 -13.48
CA TYR A 119 10.58 3.29 -12.03
C TYR A 119 10.83 4.75 -11.70
N GLU A 120 9.94 5.32 -10.89
CA GLU A 120 10.12 6.64 -10.28
C GLU A 120 10.70 6.44 -8.88
N ASP A 121 11.73 7.21 -8.54
CA ASP A 121 12.33 7.19 -7.21
C ASP A 121 11.74 8.34 -6.39
N TRP A 122 10.88 7.98 -5.44
CA TRP A 122 10.17 8.94 -4.58
C TRP A 122 11.03 9.43 -3.40
N ASP A 123 12.22 8.85 -3.19
CA ASP A 123 13.15 9.29 -2.14
C ASP A 123 14.18 10.33 -2.65
N ASP A 124 14.32 10.49 -3.98
CA ASP A 124 15.38 11.29 -4.64
C ASP A 124 14.96 12.73 -5.00
N GLU A 125 13.80 13.22 -4.55
CA GLU A 125 13.33 14.58 -4.83
C GLU A 125 14.05 15.67 -3.98
N GLU A 126 15.22 16.11 -4.46
CA GLU A 126 15.57 17.54 -4.38
C GLU A 126 14.77 18.29 -5.48
N ASP A 127 13.52 18.70 -5.26
CA ASP A 127 12.88 19.90 -5.89
C ASP A 127 11.37 20.03 -5.56
N ASP A 128 11.02 21.02 -4.72
CA ASP A 128 9.81 21.86 -4.59
C ASP A 128 8.35 21.35 -4.76
N ASP A 129 8.07 20.12 -5.21
CA ASP A 129 6.69 19.58 -5.40
C ASP A 129 6.47 18.29 -4.58
N ALA A 130 6.74 18.37 -3.27
CA ALA A 130 6.42 17.28 -2.34
C ALA A 130 4.95 16.82 -2.55
N PRO A 131 4.66 15.52 -2.56
CA PRO A 131 3.32 15.04 -2.76
C PRO A 131 2.40 15.68 -1.73
N THR A 132 1.30 16.29 -2.22
CA THR A 132 0.17 16.62 -1.37
C THR A 132 -0.20 15.35 -0.63
N PHE A 133 0.02 15.34 0.69
CA PHE A 133 -0.52 14.33 1.59
C PHE A 133 -1.99 14.11 1.21
N LEU A 134 -2.41 12.85 1.15
CA LEU A 134 -3.79 12.52 0.84
C LEU A 134 -4.60 12.95 2.08
N HIS A 135 -5.13 14.19 2.03
CA HIS A 135 -5.66 15.02 3.14
C HIS A 135 -4.66 15.91 3.86
#